data_AF-X1BJ56-F1
#
_entry.id   AF-X1BJ56-F1
#
_cell.length_a   1.000
_cell.length_b   1.000
_cell.length_c   1.000
_cell.angle_alpha   90.00
_cell.angle_beta   90.00
_cell.angle_gamma   90.00
#
_symmetry.space_group_name_H-M   'P 1'
#
loop_
_entity.id
_entity.type
_entity.pdbx_description
1 polymer ?
#
loop_
_entity_poly.entity_id
_entity_poly.type
_entity_poly.pdbx_seq_one_letter_code
_entity_poly.pdbx_strand_id
1 'polypeptide(L)'
;DSVAQDANSYTRPQRLDFGTTYYWRVDEVNAPPTSHIEFKGDVWQFTTEPFAYPIAGERITVTASSQAENQGPENTVNGSGLDVNDLDLHSTELTDMWLSDIAGPQPAWIQYEFDEVCKLHQMWVWNQNTLNEPVIGYGIKEATIEYSADGANWTTLGTTHEFARGSGAAGYAYNTTVDLGGAAAKYVRLTANSNWGGLLPQYGLSEVRFFSIPVRAREPSPDSEATDVDVDLVLSWKTGREAAEHNVYISTDEQAVIDGNAPVTTVTET
;
A
#
# COMPACT_ATOMS: atom_id res chain seq x y z
N ASP A 1 12.72 2.65 -31.62
CA ASP A 1 14.17 2.81 -31.36
C ASP A 1 14.73 1.59 -30.66
N SER A 2 15.76 0.96 -31.23
CA SER A 2 16.48 -0.15 -30.60
C SER A 2 17.50 0.43 -29.62
N VAL A 3 17.29 0.26 -28.32
CA VAL A 3 18.30 0.62 -27.31
C VAL A 3 19.59 -0.14 -27.64
N ALA A 4 20.69 0.59 -27.76
CA ALA A 4 22.00 0.03 -28.11
C ALA A 4 22.43 -0.95 -27.00
N GLN A 5 22.45 -2.23 -27.33
CA GLN A 5 23.12 -3.24 -26.50
C GLN A 5 24.63 -3.11 -26.73
N ASP A 6 25.41 -3.13 -25.67
CA ASP A 6 26.85 -3.40 -25.74
C ASP A 6 27.17 -4.74 -25.06
N ALA A 7 28.44 -5.17 -25.14
CA ALA A 7 28.85 -6.46 -24.58
C ALA A 7 28.59 -6.61 -23.07
N ASN A 8 28.32 -5.52 -22.35
CA ASN A 8 28.14 -5.48 -20.90
C ASN A 8 26.71 -5.13 -20.49
N SER A 9 25.78 -4.98 -21.44
CA SER A 9 24.42 -4.52 -21.16
C SER A 9 23.36 -5.22 -22.00
N TYR A 10 22.22 -5.50 -21.38
CA TYR A 10 21.06 -6.07 -22.05
C TYR A 10 19.79 -5.34 -21.63
N THR A 11 19.12 -4.71 -22.60
CA THR A 11 17.80 -4.11 -22.40
C THR A 11 16.72 -5.08 -22.86
N ARG A 12 15.75 -5.38 -21.98
CA ARG A 12 14.59 -6.20 -22.35
C ARG A 12 13.62 -5.43 -23.25
N PRO A 13 13.00 -6.10 -24.24
CA PRO A 13 12.05 -5.47 -25.15
C PRO A 13 10.66 -5.24 -24.55
N GLN A 14 10.35 -5.85 -23.40
CA GLN A 14 9.05 -5.73 -22.74
C GLN A 14 9.24 -5.50 -21.24
N ARG A 15 8.26 -4.89 -20.57
CA ARG A 15 8.26 -4.76 -19.11
C ARG A 15 8.12 -6.14 -18.43
N LEU A 16 8.52 -6.26 -17.17
CA LEU A 16 8.24 -7.44 -16.34
C LEU A 16 6.94 -7.22 -15.56
N ASP A 17 6.32 -8.32 -15.13
CA ASP A 17 5.18 -8.27 -14.24
C ASP A 17 5.61 -7.75 -12.86
N PHE A 18 4.70 -7.05 -12.17
CA PHE A 18 4.94 -6.53 -10.82
C PHE A 18 5.02 -7.65 -9.77
N GLY A 19 5.77 -7.40 -8.69
CA GLY A 19 5.89 -8.29 -7.54
C GLY A 19 6.39 -9.71 -7.86
N THR A 20 7.05 -9.89 -9.00
CA THR A 20 7.42 -11.20 -9.54
C THR A 20 8.92 -11.42 -9.44
N THR A 21 9.32 -12.59 -8.94
CA THR A 21 10.74 -12.99 -8.89
C THR A 21 11.17 -13.59 -10.22
N TYR A 22 12.22 -13.02 -10.81
CA TYR A 22 12.82 -13.51 -12.05
C TYR A 22 14.25 -13.99 -11.81
N TYR A 23 14.68 -14.91 -12.67
CA TYR A 23 16.00 -15.55 -12.62
C TYR A 23 16.71 -15.33 -13.96
N TRP A 24 17.99 -15.03 -13.92
CA TRP A 24 18.79 -14.84 -15.13
C TRP A 24 20.25 -15.24 -14.90
N ARG A 25 20.98 -15.44 -15.99
CA ARG A 25 22.42 -15.68 -16.00
C ARG A 25 23.02 -15.21 -17.33
N VAL A 26 24.33 -15.08 -17.38
CA VAL A 26 25.11 -14.82 -18.60
C VAL A 26 26.07 -15.99 -18.81
N ASP A 27 26.05 -16.59 -20.00
CA ASP A 27 26.96 -17.69 -20.36
C ASP A 27 28.03 -17.16 -21.34
N GLU A 28 29.31 -17.40 -21.06
CA GLU A 28 30.42 -17.02 -21.94
C GLU A 28 30.58 -18.05 -23.06
N VAL A 29 30.56 -17.57 -24.30
CA VAL A 29 30.71 -18.40 -25.51
C VAL A 29 31.92 -17.90 -26.29
N ASN A 30 32.90 -18.79 -26.52
CA ASN A 30 34.08 -18.45 -27.30
C ASN A 30 33.79 -18.39 -28.81
N ALA A 31 34.60 -17.60 -29.51
CA ALA A 31 34.57 -17.48 -30.96
C ALA A 31 34.91 -18.83 -31.66
N PRO A 32 34.56 -19.00 -32.95
CA PRO A 32 34.81 -20.23 -33.70
C PRO A 32 36.26 -20.75 -33.57
N PRO A 33 36.48 -22.09 -33.63
CA PRO A 33 35.57 -23.11 -34.15
C PRO A 33 34.60 -23.73 -33.14
N THR A 34 34.64 -23.34 -31.87
CA THR A 34 33.86 -23.99 -30.80
C THR A 34 32.75 -23.08 -30.28
N SER A 35 31.61 -23.06 -30.96
CA SER A 35 30.40 -22.31 -30.54
C SER A 35 29.65 -22.95 -29.35
N HIS A 36 30.38 -23.59 -28.43
CA HIS A 36 29.84 -24.14 -27.19
C HIS A 36 29.95 -23.12 -26.05
N ILE A 37 29.03 -23.20 -25.08
CA ILE A 37 29.16 -22.49 -23.81
C ILE A 37 30.42 -22.99 -23.12
N GLU A 38 31.39 -22.10 -22.92
CA GLU A 38 32.67 -22.45 -22.32
C GLU A 38 32.66 -22.20 -20.81
N PHE A 39 32.04 -21.09 -20.40
CA PHE A 39 31.80 -20.80 -18.99
C PHE A 39 30.32 -20.49 -18.77
N LYS A 40 29.63 -21.44 -18.15
CA LYS A 40 28.25 -21.23 -17.71
C LYS A 40 28.24 -20.29 -16.50
N GLY A 41 27.44 -19.24 -16.54
CA GLY A 41 27.36 -18.28 -15.43
C GLY A 41 26.52 -18.76 -14.26
N ASP A 42 26.68 -18.07 -13.13
CA ASP A 42 25.84 -18.24 -11.95
C ASP A 42 24.41 -17.73 -12.21
N VAL A 43 23.44 -18.33 -11.51
CA VAL A 43 22.05 -17.88 -11.57
C VAL A 43 21.83 -16.79 -10.52
N TRP A 44 21.46 -15.61 -10.98
CA TRP A 44 21.04 -14.49 -10.13
C TRP A 44 19.52 -14.35 -10.14
N GLN A 45 18.99 -13.72 -9.10
CA GLN A 45 17.56 -13.43 -8.99
C GLN A 45 17.31 -11.99 -8.54
N PHE A 46 16.17 -11.45 -8.92
CA PHE A 46 15.62 -10.21 -8.39
C PHE A 46 14.10 -10.29 -8.37
N THR A 47 13.47 -9.49 -7.53
CA THR A 47 12.01 -9.35 -7.48
C THR A 47 11.65 -7.95 -7.96
N THR A 48 10.70 -7.87 -8.88
CA THR A 48 10.19 -6.58 -9.36
C THR A 48 9.37 -5.89 -8.28
N GLU A 49 9.30 -4.57 -8.35
CA GLU A 49 8.48 -3.78 -7.43
C GLU A 49 7.00 -4.21 -7.43
N PRO A 50 6.27 -4.07 -6.30
CA PRO A 50 4.86 -4.41 -6.25
C PRO A 50 4.02 -3.41 -7.07
N PHE A 51 2.79 -3.84 -7.40
CA PHE A 51 1.84 -3.00 -8.11
C PHE A 51 1.34 -1.84 -7.23
N ALA A 52 1.05 -2.13 -5.96
CA ALA A 52 0.62 -1.19 -4.93
C ALA A 52 1.47 -1.34 -3.67
N TYR A 53 1.56 -0.28 -2.87
CA TYR A 53 2.36 -0.22 -1.65
C TYR A 53 1.48 0.04 -0.43
N PRO A 54 1.82 -0.49 0.76
CA PRO A 54 1.11 -0.16 1.99
C PRO A 54 1.25 1.33 2.30
N ILE A 55 0.16 1.95 2.75
CA ILE A 55 0.17 3.29 3.32
C ILE A 55 0.67 3.17 4.76
N ALA A 56 1.74 3.90 5.10
CA ALA A 56 2.29 3.91 6.45
C ALA A 56 1.27 4.43 7.46
N GLY A 57 1.17 3.80 8.63
CA GLY A 57 0.18 4.13 9.66
C GLY A 57 0.27 5.58 10.15
N GLU A 58 1.48 6.14 10.18
CA GLU A 58 1.74 7.54 10.56
C GLU A 58 1.13 8.55 9.58
N ARG A 59 0.78 8.11 8.38
CA ARG A 59 0.06 8.90 7.37
C ARG A 59 -1.46 8.77 7.47
N ILE A 60 -1.97 8.08 8.49
CA ILE A 60 -3.39 7.80 8.69
C ILE A 60 -3.84 8.34 10.04
N THR A 61 -4.71 9.35 10.02
CA THR A 61 -5.43 9.79 11.22
C THR A 61 -6.69 8.95 11.37
N VAL A 62 -6.86 8.31 12.54
CA VAL A 62 -8.01 7.43 12.79
C VAL A 62 -8.95 8.05 13.82
N THR A 63 -10.25 8.03 13.54
CA THR A 63 -11.31 8.44 14.46
C THR A 63 -12.39 7.37 14.51
N ALA A 64 -13.13 7.27 15.61
CA ALA A 64 -14.22 6.31 15.74
C ALA A 64 -15.40 6.92 16.49
N SER A 65 -16.55 6.24 16.39
CA SER A 65 -17.78 6.63 17.09
C SER A 65 -17.63 6.64 18.60
N SER A 66 -16.78 5.75 19.13
CA SER A 66 -16.43 5.60 20.53
C SER A 66 -15.23 4.65 20.69
N GLN A 67 -14.71 4.56 21.91
CA GLN A 67 -13.66 3.63 22.28
C GLN A 67 -13.84 3.16 23.72
N ALA A 68 -13.49 1.91 24.01
CA ALA A 68 -13.31 1.41 25.35
C ALA A 68 -12.00 1.94 25.95
N GLU A 69 -11.85 1.83 27.27
CA GLU A 69 -10.65 2.28 27.98
C GLU A 69 -9.38 1.66 27.40
N ASN A 70 -8.42 2.50 26.98
CA ASN A 70 -7.14 2.14 26.37
C ASN A 70 -7.21 1.28 25.10
N GLN A 71 -8.33 1.31 24.38
CA GLN A 71 -8.56 0.54 23.15
C GLN A 71 -8.97 1.48 22.01
N GLY A 72 -8.10 2.46 21.76
CA GLY A 72 -8.35 3.56 20.82
C GLY A 72 -8.30 3.12 19.35
N PRO A 73 -8.94 3.88 18.45
CA PRO A 73 -8.96 3.58 17.01
C PRO A 73 -7.57 3.60 16.35
N GLU A 74 -6.62 4.36 16.89
CA GLU A 74 -5.23 4.45 16.44
C GLU A 74 -4.51 3.09 16.45
N ASN A 75 -4.94 2.17 17.31
CA ASN A 75 -4.39 0.81 17.38
C ASN A 75 -4.56 0.05 16.07
N THR A 76 -5.53 0.42 15.25
CA THR A 76 -5.80 -0.24 13.97
C THR A 76 -4.83 0.14 12.85
N VAL A 77 -3.89 1.05 13.08
CA VAL A 77 -2.88 1.46 12.07
C VAL A 77 -1.47 1.61 12.63
N ASN A 78 -1.30 1.57 13.96
CA ASN A 78 -0.02 1.89 14.60
C ASN A 78 0.90 0.67 14.76
N GLY A 79 0.46 -0.53 14.37
CA GLY A 79 1.23 -1.76 14.48
C GLY A 79 1.48 -2.25 15.90
N SER A 80 0.80 -1.71 16.91
CA SER A 80 1.02 -2.03 18.33
C SER A 80 0.92 -3.52 18.66
N GLY A 81 0.06 -4.26 17.96
CA GLY A 81 -0.09 -5.71 18.13
C GLY A 81 0.64 -6.57 17.11
N LEU A 82 1.40 -6.00 16.16
CA LEU A 82 2.08 -6.77 15.12
C LEU A 82 3.42 -7.35 15.61
N ASP A 83 3.74 -8.58 15.19
CA ASP A 83 5.03 -9.21 15.49
C ASP A 83 6.18 -8.49 14.75
N VAL A 84 7.21 -8.10 15.49
CA VAL A 84 8.36 -7.36 14.96
C VAL A 84 9.17 -8.13 13.90
N ASN A 85 9.06 -9.45 13.86
CA ASN A 85 9.74 -10.31 12.89
C ASN A 85 8.80 -10.73 11.74
N ASP A 86 7.49 -10.60 11.94
CA ASP A 86 6.46 -10.90 10.95
C ASP A 86 5.29 -9.94 11.13
N LEU A 87 5.36 -8.80 10.44
CA LEU A 87 4.39 -7.72 10.53
C LEU A 87 3.00 -8.11 10.01
N ASP A 88 2.78 -9.36 9.60
CA ASP A 88 1.46 -9.87 9.26
C ASP A 88 0.77 -10.60 10.41
N LEU A 89 1.45 -10.87 11.53
CA LEU A 89 0.91 -11.60 12.66
C LEU A 89 0.54 -10.68 13.82
N HIS A 90 -0.72 -10.75 14.28
CA HIS A 90 -1.23 -9.92 15.37
C HIS A 90 -1.35 -10.67 16.71
N SER A 91 -1.17 -9.94 17.81
CA SER A 91 -1.30 -10.37 19.20
C SER A 91 -2.77 -10.64 19.59
N THR A 92 -2.98 -11.12 20.83
CA THR A 92 -4.29 -11.24 21.47
C THR A 92 -4.52 -10.20 22.57
N GLU A 93 -3.62 -9.23 22.72
CA GLU A 93 -3.67 -8.23 23.79
C GLU A 93 -4.77 -7.21 23.50
N LEU A 94 -5.56 -6.87 24.53
CA LEU A 94 -6.73 -6.01 24.36
C LEU A 94 -6.31 -4.61 23.95
N THR A 95 -5.27 -4.07 24.58
CA THR A 95 -4.81 -2.69 24.36
C THR A 95 -4.11 -2.48 23.02
N ASP A 96 -3.87 -3.54 22.26
CA ASP A 96 -3.31 -3.48 20.91
C ASP A 96 -4.41 -3.38 19.84
N MET A 97 -5.68 -3.23 20.23
CA MET A 97 -6.84 -3.28 19.34
C MET A 97 -7.76 -2.09 19.60
N TRP A 98 -8.61 -1.78 18.62
CA TRP A 98 -9.75 -0.91 18.83
C TRP A 98 -10.97 -1.72 19.28
N LEU A 99 -11.70 -1.19 20.25
CA LEU A 99 -13.00 -1.70 20.65
C LEU A 99 -13.93 -0.51 20.93
N SER A 100 -15.12 -0.49 20.34
CA SER A 100 -16.12 0.54 20.62
C SER A 100 -16.63 0.47 22.06
N ASP A 101 -17.04 1.61 22.63
CA ASP A 101 -17.62 1.65 23.97
C ASP A 101 -18.99 0.91 23.98
N ILE A 102 -19.26 0.14 25.03
CA ILE A 102 -20.54 -0.56 25.23
C ILE A 102 -21.74 0.39 25.33
N ALA A 103 -21.53 1.59 25.85
CA ALA A 103 -22.53 2.66 25.94
C ALA A 103 -22.35 3.71 24.81
N GLY A 104 -21.46 3.44 23.85
CA GLY A 104 -21.17 4.32 22.73
C GLY A 104 -22.34 4.44 21.74
N PRO A 105 -22.35 5.50 20.91
CA PRO A 105 -23.38 5.71 19.90
C PRO A 105 -23.37 4.58 18.85
N GLN A 106 -24.57 4.22 18.41
CA GLN A 106 -24.82 3.19 17.39
C GLN A 106 -25.40 3.81 16.11
N PRO A 107 -25.07 3.28 14.92
CA PRO A 107 -24.11 2.20 14.68
C PRO A 107 -22.66 2.63 14.99
N ALA A 108 -21.84 1.68 15.43
CA ALA A 108 -20.42 1.94 15.63
C ALA A 108 -19.71 2.11 14.28
N TRP A 109 -18.77 3.05 14.21
CA TRP A 109 -17.98 3.31 13.01
C TRP A 109 -16.54 3.64 13.36
N ILE A 110 -15.64 3.41 12.41
CA ILE A 110 -14.23 3.83 12.43
C ILE A 110 -13.90 4.44 11.07
N GLN A 111 -13.14 5.53 11.08
CA GLN A 111 -12.78 6.31 9.90
C GLN A 111 -11.27 6.55 9.86
N TYR A 112 -10.72 6.33 8.67
CA TYR A 112 -9.33 6.54 8.33
C TYR A 112 -9.23 7.74 7.40
N GLU A 113 -8.47 8.75 7.81
CA GLU A 113 -8.11 9.91 7.00
C GLU A 113 -6.63 9.81 6.60
N PHE A 114 -6.36 9.69 5.31
CA PHE A 114 -5.03 9.77 4.74
C PHE A 114 -4.58 11.25 4.66
N ASP A 115 -3.28 11.50 4.72
CA ASP A 115 -2.73 12.85 4.57
C ASP A 115 -3.03 13.48 3.18
N GLU A 116 -3.20 12.65 2.16
CA GLU A 116 -3.57 13.06 0.81
C GLU A 116 -4.62 12.15 0.16
N VAL A 117 -5.16 12.58 -0.99
CA VAL A 117 -6.01 11.70 -1.81
C VAL A 117 -5.13 10.61 -2.45
N CYS A 118 -5.37 9.37 -2.04
CA CYS A 118 -4.68 8.18 -2.53
C CYS A 118 -5.54 7.43 -3.55
N LYS A 119 -4.93 6.77 -4.53
CA LYS A 119 -5.62 5.79 -5.37
C LYS A 119 -5.55 4.42 -4.68
N LEU A 120 -6.60 4.07 -3.96
CA LEU A 120 -6.62 2.88 -3.10
C LEU A 120 -6.80 1.60 -3.92
N HIS A 121 -5.93 0.62 -3.68
CA HIS A 121 -5.95 -0.68 -4.33
C HIS A 121 -6.71 -1.71 -3.50
N GLN A 122 -6.27 -1.94 -2.26
CA GLN A 122 -6.78 -3.00 -1.40
C GLN A 122 -6.69 -2.59 0.07
N MET A 123 -7.52 -3.19 0.90
CA MET A 123 -7.43 -3.13 2.36
C MET A 123 -7.29 -4.56 2.92
N TRP A 124 -6.36 -4.78 3.84
CA TRP A 124 -6.26 -5.99 4.65
C TRP A 124 -6.82 -5.71 6.03
N VAL A 125 -7.59 -6.66 6.58
CA VAL A 125 -8.26 -6.50 7.87
C VAL A 125 -7.89 -7.66 8.78
N TRP A 126 -7.36 -7.31 9.96
CA TRP A 126 -7.30 -8.15 11.13
C TRP A 126 -8.48 -7.79 12.00
N ASN A 127 -9.41 -8.73 12.12
CA ASN A 127 -10.57 -8.54 12.97
C ASN A 127 -10.17 -8.62 14.45
N GLN A 128 -11.06 -8.20 15.35
CA GLN A 128 -10.82 -8.31 16.79
C GLN A 128 -10.35 -9.73 17.16
N ASN A 129 -9.22 -9.83 17.86
CA ASN A 129 -8.51 -11.10 18.09
C ASN A 129 -8.22 -11.40 19.57
N THR A 130 -9.03 -10.92 20.50
CA THR A 130 -8.76 -11.27 21.90
C THR A 130 -9.11 -12.72 22.19
N LEU A 131 -8.54 -13.30 23.25
CA LEU A 131 -8.78 -14.70 23.63
C LEU A 131 -10.28 -15.04 23.81
N ASN A 132 -11.10 -14.04 24.13
CA ASN A 132 -12.54 -14.20 24.32
C ASN A 132 -13.35 -14.04 23.03
N GLU A 133 -12.72 -13.70 21.90
CA GLU A 133 -13.40 -13.53 20.61
C GLU A 133 -14.29 -14.73 20.25
N PRO A 134 -13.88 -16.01 20.39
CA PRO A 134 -14.73 -17.15 20.08
C PRO A 134 -16.02 -17.24 20.91
N VAL A 135 -16.03 -16.65 22.11
CA VAL A 135 -17.16 -16.69 23.06
C VAL A 135 -18.03 -15.44 22.96
N ILE A 136 -17.41 -14.24 22.94
CA ILE A 136 -18.13 -12.97 22.99
C ILE A 136 -18.43 -12.41 21.60
N GLY A 137 -17.50 -12.55 20.65
CA GLY A 137 -17.68 -12.14 19.27
C GLY A 137 -17.76 -10.63 19.05
N TYR A 138 -16.74 -9.89 19.51
CA TYR A 138 -16.63 -8.44 19.29
C TYR A 138 -16.25 -8.09 17.85
N GLY A 139 -15.61 -9.02 17.14
CA GLY A 139 -15.19 -8.79 15.77
C GLY A 139 -16.36 -8.37 14.87
N ILE A 140 -16.11 -7.36 14.01
CA ILE A 140 -17.09 -6.92 13.02
C ILE A 140 -17.36 -8.10 12.08
N LYS A 141 -18.63 -8.44 11.88
CA LYS A 141 -19.04 -9.47 10.92
C LYS A 141 -19.43 -8.82 9.61
N GLU A 142 -20.40 -7.91 9.62
CA GLU A 142 -20.84 -7.20 8.42
C GLU A 142 -20.51 -5.72 8.55
N ALA A 143 -19.92 -5.15 7.50
CA ALA A 143 -19.58 -3.73 7.44
C ALA A 143 -20.10 -3.08 6.16
N THR A 144 -20.56 -1.84 6.30
CA THR A 144 -20.70 -0.91 5.17
C THR A 144 -19.39 -0.14 5.05
N ILE A 145 -18.81 -0.12 3.85
CA ILE A 145 -17.56 0.59 3.56
C ILE A 145 -17.89 1.78 2.66
N GLU A 146 -17.49 2.97 3.08
CA GLU A 146 -17.66 4.20 2.33
C GLU A 146 -16.32 4.89 2.15
N TYR A 147 -16.15 5.62 1.06
CA TYR A 147 -14.95 6.41 0.82
C TYR A 147 -15.28 7.79 0.25
N SER A 148 -14.38 8.74 0.45
CA SER A 148 -14.53 10.11 -0.01
C SER A 148 -13.18 10.76 -0.30
N ALA A 149 -13.13 11.64 -1.30
CA ALA A 149 -11.96 12.47 -1.58
C ALA A 149 -11.95 13.78 -0.78
N ASP A 150 -13.13 14.25 -0.32
CA ASP A 150 -13.33 15.58 0.25
C ASP A 150 -13.96 15.58 1.65
N GLY A 151 -14.39 14.42 2.15
CA GLY A 151 -15.05 14.25 3.44
C GLY A 151 -16.52 14.69 3.46
N ALA A 152 -17.04 15.24 2.36
CA ALA A 152 -18.40 15.74 2.21
C ALA A 152 -19.26 14.81 1.35
N ASN A 153 -18.71 14.34 0.23
CA ASN A 153 -19.37 13.46 -0.72
C ASN A 153 -18.85 12.04 -0.56
N TRP A 154 -19.72 11.14 -0.11
CA TRP A 154 -19.37 9.76 0.21
C TRP A 154 -19.92 8.80 -0.83
N THR A 155 -19.10 7.84 -1.23
CA THR A 155 -19.49 6.72 -2.11
C THR A 155 -19.42 5.42 -1.33
N THR A 156 -20.50 4.64 -1.36
CA THR A 156 -20.51 3.28 -0.80
C THR A 156 -19.76 2.33 -1.74
N LEU A 157 -18.80 1.59 -1.19
CA LEU A 157 -18.05 0.57 -1.92
C LEU A 157 -18.89 -0.70 -2.06
N GLY A 158 -19.56 -0.85 -3.20
CA GLY A 158 -20.38 -2.02 -3.49
C GLY A 158 -21.53 -2.17 -2.51
N THR A 159 -21.64 -3.35 -1.88
CA THR A 159 -22.67 -3.68 -0.88
C THR A 159 -22.04 -3.88 0.50
N THR A 160 -22.76 -4.54 1.41
CA THR A 160 -22.20 -5.03 2.67
C THR A 160 -21.04 -5.98 2.41
N HIS A 161 -19.98 -5.84 3.20
CA HIS A 161 -18.81 -6.72 3.23
C HIS A 161 -18.84 -7.58 4.48
N GLU A 162 -18.62 -8.89 4.33
CA GLU A 162 -18.44 -9.79 5.49
C GLU A 162 -16.95 -9.94 5.80
N PHE A 163 -16.56 -9.64 7.05
CA PHE A 163 -15.21 -9.86 7.55
C PHE A 163 -15.13 -11.19 8.28
N ALA A 164 -14.11 -11.98 7.96
CA ALA A 164 -13.83 -13.22 8.66
C ALA A 164 -13.57 -12.95 10.14
N ARG A 165 -14.05 -13.85 11.00
CA ARG A 165 -13.87 -13.75 12.46
C ARG A 165 -12.40 -13.86 12.83
N GLY A 166 -11.96 -13.12 13.85
CA GLY A 166 -10.65 -13.32 14.47
C GLY A 166 -10.56 -14.72 15.09
N SER A 167 -9.34 -15.28 15.16
CA SER A 167 -9.15 -16.63 15.71
C SER A 167 -9.21 -16.66 17.23
N GLY A 168 -8.95 -15.52 17.88
CA GLY A 168 -8.71 -15.43 19.33
C GLY A 168 -7.41 -16.12 19.75
N ALA A 169 -6.43 -16.23 18.85
CA ALA A 169 -5.16 -16.90 19.09
C ALA A 169 -3.98 -16.01 18.67
N ALA A 170 -2.83 -16.22 19.32
CA ALA A 170 -1.58 -15.56 18.93
C ALA A 170 -1.14 -16.01 17.53
N GLY A 171 -0.40 -15.14 16.83
CA GLY A 171 0.03 -15.42 15.46
C GLY A 171 -1.13 -15.32 14.45
N TYR A 172 -2.10 -14.45 14.71
CA TYR A 172 -3.26 -14.27 13.85
C TYR A 172 -2.91 -13.37 12.66
N ALA A 173 -2.93 -13.93 11.46
CA ALA A 173 -2.78 -13.18 10.22
C ALA A 173 -4.09 -12.53 9.77
N TYR A 174 -4.01 -11.51 8.91
CA TYR A 174 -5.19 -10.98 8.23
C TYR A 174 -5.88 -12.13 7.51
N ASN A 175 -7.19 -12.19 7.64
CA ASN A 175 -8.00 -13.24 7.01
C ASN A 175 -9.12 -12.66 6.16
N THR A 176 -9.12 -11.33 5.98
CA THR A 176 -10.03 -10.61 5.11
C THR A 176 -9.22 -9.62 4.28
N THR A 177 -9.48 -9.63 2.98
CA THR A 177 -9.00 -8.60 2.06
C THR A 177 -10.19 -8.01 1.31
N VAL A 178 -10.16 -6.69 1.11
CA VAL A 178 -11.20 -5.93 0.41
C VAL A 178 -10.56 -5.21 -0.76
N ASP A 179 -11.04 -5.48 -1.97
CA ASP A 179 -10.66 -4.73 -3.17
C ASP A 179 -11.34 -3.34 -3.14
N LEU A 180 -10.53 -2.28 -3.27
CA LEU A 180 -10.99 -0.89 -3.28
C LEU A 180 -11.12 -0.34 -4.71
N GLY A 181 -10.85 -1.17 -5.74
CA GLY A 181 -11.16 -0.89 -7.13
C GLY A 181 -10.42 0.30 -7.74
N GLY A 182 -9.31 0.75 -7.12
CA GLY A 182 -8.62 1.96 -7.56
C GLY A 182 -9.35 3.26 -7.17
N ALA A 183 -10.19 3.24 -6.12
CA ALA A 183 -10.91 4.42 -5.66
C ALA A 183 -9.95 5.56 -5.25
N ALA A 184 -10.19 6.76 -5.77
CA ALA A 184 -9.50 7.97 -5.32
C ALA A 184 -10.16 8.47 -4.03
N ALA A 185 -9.46 8.36 -2.90
CA ALA A 185 -10.03 8.70 -1.59
C ALA A 185 -8.97 9.28 -0.65
N LYS A 186 -9.40 10.24 0.15
CA LYS A 186 -8.70 10.73 1.34
C LYS A 186 -9.28 10.11 2.62
N TYR A 187 -10.55 9.71 2.58
CA TYR A 187 -11.27 9.15 3.72
C TYR A 187 -11.82 7.77 3.37
N VAL A 188 -11.71 6.82 4.30
CA VAL A 188 -12.46 5.55 4.30
C VAL A 188 -13.16 5.41 5.64
N ARG A 189 -14.46 5.10 5.62
CA ARG A 189 -15.26 4.84 6.83
C ARG A 189 -15.84 3.43 6.77
N LEU A 190 -15.63 2.69 7.85
CA LEU A 190 -16.24 1.40 8.12
C LEU A 190 -17.38 1.62 9.11
N THR A 191 -18.61 1.28 8.76
CA THR A 191 -19.75 1.26 9.67
C THR A 191 -20.14 -0.18 9.95
N ALA A 192 -20.09 -0.59 11.21
CA ALA A 192 -20.41 -1.96 11.60
C ALA A 192 -21.92 -2.19 11.59
N ASN A 193 -22.36 -3.18 10.81
CA ASN A 193 -23.76 -3.59 10.70
C ASN A 193 -24.09 -4.75 11.66
N SER A 194 -23.11 -5.64 11.92
CA SER A 194 -23.24 -6.76 12.87
C SER A 194 -21.87 -7.22 13.38
N ASN A 195 -21.86 -7.98 14.49
CA ASN A 195 -20.66 -8.64 15.04
C ASN A 195 -20.87 -10.16 15.11
N TRP A 196 -19.80 -10.91 15.35
CA TRP A 196 -19.85 -12.38 15.33
C TRP A 196 -20.60 -13.00 16.51
N GLY A 197 -20.77 -12.28 17.62
CA GLY A 197 -21.41 -12.83 18.82
C GLY A 197 -22.88 -12.51 18.98
N GLY A 198 -23.32 -11.32 18.55
CA GLY A 198 -24.68 -10.80 18.75
C GLY A 198 -25.07 -10.56 20.22
N LEU A 199 -24.12 -10.66 21.16
CA LEU A 199 -24.38 -10.56 22.61
C LEU A 199 -24.29 -9.13 23.13
N LEU A 200 -23.34 -8.35 22.63
CA LEU A 200 -23.05 -6.98 23.06
C LEU A 200 -23.05 -6.05 21.84
N PRO A 201 -23.48 -4.78 21.99
CA PRO A 201 -23.44 -3.79 20.91
C PRO A 201 -22.04 -3.18 20.74
N GLN A 202 -21.00 -4.02 20.79
CA GLN A 202 -19.61 -3.60 20.67
C GLN A 202 -18.95 -4.21 19.44
N TYR A 203 -18.00 -3.48 18.88
CA TYR A 203 -17.35 -3.79 17.63
C TYR A 203 -15.86 -3.46 17.76
N GLY A 204 -15.01 -4.36 17.27
CA GLY A 204 -13.57 -4.14 17.32
C GLY A 204 -12.85 -4.59 16.07
N LEU A 205 -11.65 -4.05 15.89
CA LEU A 205 -10.68 -4.43 14.88
C LEU A 205 -9.31 -4.42 15.53
N SER A 206 -8.43 -5.30 15.09
CA SER A 206 -7.05 -5.35 15.54
C SER A 206 -6.18 -4.40 14.71
N GLU A 207 -6.20 -4.57 13.39
CA GLU A 207 -5.33 -3.83 12.47
C GLU A 207 -6.03 -3.71 11.10
N VAL A 208 -5.77 -2.62 10.40
CA VAL A 208 -6.24 -2.36 9.04
C VAL A 208 -5.11 -1.76 8.23
N ARG A 209 -4.71 -2.47 7.18
CA ARG A 209 -3.65 -2.00 6.27
C ARG A 209 -4.23 -1.63 4.92
N PHE A 210 -4.04 -0.38 4.53
CA PHE A 210 -4.43 0.11 3.21
C PHE A 210 -3.26 0.05 2.23
N PHE A 211 -3.54 -0.29 0.98
CA PHE A 211 -2.58 -0.31 -0.12
C PHE A 211 -2.98 0.72 -1.18
N SER A 212 -2.03 1.48 -1.69
CA SER A 212 -2.26 2.49 -2.73
C SER A 212 -1.40 2.24 -3.98
N ILE A 213 -1.97 2.59 -5.13
CA ILE A 213 -1.28 2.59 -6.42
C ILE A 213 -0.49 3.90 -6.53
N PRO A 214 0.84 3.87 -6.71
CA PRO A 214 1.62 5.09 -6.88
C PRO A 214 1.35 5.67 -8.27
N VAL A 215 0.44 6.64 -8.35
CA VAL A 215 0.04 7.32 -9.60
C VAL A 215 0.82 8.60 -9.89
N ARG A 216 1.76 8.97 -9.02
CA ARG A 216 2.63 10.15 -9.17
C ARG A 216 4.08 9.72 -9.35
N ALA A 217 4.86 10.56 -10.04
CA ALA A 217 6.31 10.38 -10.14
C ALA A 217 6.94 10.46 -8.74
N ARG A 218 7.94 9.61 -8.48
CA ARG A 218 8.61 9.48 -7.19
C ARG A 218 10.06 9.06 -7.37
N GLU A 219 10.84 9.12 -6.30
CA GLU A 219 12.26 8.69 -6.27
C GLU A 219 13.07 9.31 -7.42
N PRO A 220 13.16 10.66 -7.48
CA PRO A 220 13.96 11.32 -8.50
C PRO A 220 15.44 10.97 -8.33
N SER A 221 16.16 10.87 -9.44
CA SER A 221 17.62 10.83 -9.47
C SER A 221 18.12 11.88 -10.47
N PRO A 222 18.99 12.81 -10.05
CA PRO A 222 19.54 12.98 -8.70
C PRO A 222 18.49 13.25 -7.62
N ASP A 223 18.82 12.90 -6.38
CA ASP A 223 17.97 13.21 -5.23
C ASP A 223 17.82 14.72 -5.06
N SER A 224 16.73 15.14 -4.42
CA SER A 224 16.52 16.55 -4.07
C SER A 224 17.72 17.08 -3.28
N GLU A 225 18.17 18.29 -3.63
CA GLU A 225 19.32 18.97 -3.02
C GLU A 225 20.70 18.31 -3.24
N ALA A 226 20.81 17.32 -4.13
CA ALA A 226 22.12 16.75 -4.48
C ALA A 226 23.09 17.81 -5.03
N THR A 227 24.32 17.82 -4.51
CA THR A 227 25.41 18.69 -4.94
C THR A 227 26.48 17.90 -5.68
N ASP A 228 27.36 18.58 -6.43
CA ASP A 228 28.45 17.96 -7.19
C ASP A 228 28.00 16.82 -8.14
N VAL A 229 26.81 16.99 -8.71
CA VAL A 229 26.28 16.09 -9.74
C VAL A 229 27.00 16.35 -11.06
N ASP A 230 27.28 15.29 -11.83
CA ASP A 230 27.91 15.40 -13.15
C ASP A 230 27.12 16.33 -14.08
N VAL A 231 27.81 17.09 -14.92
CA VAL A 231 27.19 18.04 -15.85
C VAL A 231 26.49 17.34 -17.03
N ASP A 232 26.89 16.11 -17.34
CA ASP A 232 26.30 15.22 -18.34
C ASP A 232 25.49 14.11 -17.65
N LEU A 233 24.51 14.53 -16.85
CA LEU A 233 23.64 13.63 -16.11
C LEU A 233 22.40 13.19 -16.90
N VAL A 234 21.82 12.07 -16.47
CA VAL A 234 20.48 11.65 -16.86
C VAL A 234 19.53 11.84 -15.68
N LEU A 235 18.48 12.63 -15.88
CA LEU A 235 17.37 12.71 -14.93
C LEU A 235 16.51 11.46 -15.05
N SER A 236 16.24 10.80 -13.93
CA SER A 236 15.34 9.64 -13.89
C SER A 236 14.41 9.70 -12.68
N TRP A 237 13.30 8.99 -12.76
CA TRP A 237 12.31 8.87 -11.70
C TRP A 237 11.57 7.54 -11.86
N LYS A 238 10.89 7.09 -10.81
CA LYS A 238 9.89 6.03 -10.95
C LYS A 238 8.57 6.63 -11.43
N THR A 239 8.10 6.15 -12.57
CA THR A 239 6.86 6.63 -13.18
C THR A 239 5.63 6.28 -12.34
N GLY A 240 4.62 7.15 -12.39
CA GLY A 240 3.30 6.81 -11.88
C GLY A 240 2.70 5.69 -12.72
N ARG A 241 2.09 4.68 -12.09
CA ARG A 241 1.61 3.44 -12.75
C ARG A 241 0.61 3.64 -13.88
N GLU A 242 -0.03 4.81 -13.91
CA GLU A 242 -1.08 5.15 -14.88
C GLU A 242 -0.75 6.43 -15.66
N ALA A 243 0.49 6.91 -15.57
CA ALA A 243 0.93 8.06 -16.33
C ALA A 243 1.05 7.67 -17.81
N ALA A 244 0.35 8.41 -18.68
CA ALA A 244 0.53 8.26 -20.13
C ALA A 244 1.77 9.03 -20.62
N GLU A 245 2.08 10.14 -19.96
CA GLU A 245 3.19 11.03 -20.29
C GLU A 245 3.72 11.72 -19.03
N HIS A 246 4.90 12.33 -19.17
CA HIS A 246 5.58 13.11 -18.16
C HIS A 246 6.03 14.44 -18.77
N ASN A 247 5.60 15.54 -18.17
CA ASN A 247 6.07 16.88 -18.52
C ASN A 247 7.22 17.25 -17.58
N VAL A 248 8.43 17.34 -18.13
CA VAL A 248 9.67 17.61 -17.40
C VAL A 248 10.04 19.08 -17.57
N TYR A 249 10.16 19.79 -16.45
CA TYR A 249 10.51 21.21 -16.38
C TYR A 249 11.91 21.36 -15.80
N ILE A 250 12.80 22.07 -16.50
CA ILE A 250 14.17 22.33 -16.03
C ILE A 250 14.44 23.83 -16.14
N SER A 251 14.83 24.44 -15.03
CA SER A 251 15.17 25.86 -14.96
C SER A 251 16.10 26.12 -13.79
N THR A 252 16.85 27.22 -13.87
CA THR A 252 17.58 27.79 -12.73
C THR A 252 16.67 28.70 -11.87
N ASP A 253 15.42 28.92 -12.29
CA ASP A 253 14.40 29.68 -11.57
C ASP A 253 13.33 28.72 -11.03
N GLU A 254 13.30 28.56 -9.71
CA GLU A 254 12.36 27.70 -8.98
C GLU A 254 10.90 28.12 -9.20
N GLN A 255 10.61 29.43 -9.19
CA GLN A 255 9.25 29.92 -9.35
C GLN A 255 8.73 29.65 -10.76
N ALA A 256 9.60 29.74 -11.78
CA ALA A 256 9.23 29.36 -13.14
C ALA A 256 8.85 27.87 -13.27
N VAL A 257 9.49 26.98 -12.50
CA VAL A 257 9.11 25.55 -12.45
C VAL A 257 7.78 25.36 -11.74
N ILE A 258 7.60 26.00 -10.58
CA ILE A 258 6.35 25.95 -9.79
C ILE A 258 5.16 26.42 -10.63
N ASP A 259 5.31 27.52 -11.36
CA ASP A 259 4.25 28.12 -12.17
C ASP A 259 4.06 27.43 -13.52
N GLY A 260 4.92 26.47 -13.89
CA GLY A 260 4.89 25.79 -15.19
C GLY A 260 5.31 26.68 -16.37
N ASN A 261 6.02 27.77 -16.11
CA ASN A 261 6.50 28.73 -17.12
C ASN A 261 7.91 28.39 -17.64
N ALA A 262 8.61 27.44 -17.01
CA ALA A 262 9.89 26.93 -17.47
C ALA A 262 9.76 26.15 -18.79
N PRO A 263 10.85 26.02 -19.57
CA PRO A 263 10.88 25.11 -20.72
C PRO A 263 10.43 23.69 -20.32
N VAL A 264 9.49 23.14 -21.09
CA VAL A 264 8.89 21.82 -20.83
C VAL A 264 9.25 20.84 -21.94
N THR A 265 9.62 19.62 -21.54
CA THR A 265 9.78 18.48 -22.44
C THR A 265 8.77 17.41 -22.07
N THR A 266 7.96 16.96 -23.04
CA THR A 266 7.03 15.86 -22.85
C THR A 266 7.71 14.54 -23.20
N VAL A 267 7.68 13.60 -22.25
CA VAL A 267 8.20 12.24 -22.39
C VAL A 267 7.02 11.28 -22.29
N THR A 268 6.76 10.50 -23.34
CA THR A 268 5.72 9.47 -23.36
C THR A 268 6.27 8.14 -22.90
N GLU A 269 5.48 7.32 -22.18
CA GLU A 269 5.87 5.92 -21.95
C GLU A 269 5.90 5.19 -23.31
N THR A 270 7.05 4.59 -23.65
CA THR A 270 7.25 3.74 -24.85
C THR A 270 6.95 2.29 -24.58
#